data_AF-A0A8J9X1T7-F1
#
_entry.id   AF-A0A8J9X1T7-F1
#
_cell.length_a   1.000
_cell.length_b   1.000
_cell.length_c   1.000
_cell.angle_alpha   90.00
_cell.angle_beta   90.00
_cell.angle_gamma   90.00
#
_symmetry.space_group_name_H-M   'P 1'
#
loop_
_entity.id
_entity.type
_entity.pdbx_description
1 polymer ?
#
loop_
_entity_poly.entity_id
_entity_poly.type
_entity_poly.pdbx_seq_one_letter_code
_entity_poly.pdbx_strand_id
1 'polypeptide(L)'
;MTPFYFLPSWLLAATLLLQRSTPAFSKCGTKDPSPFEQRLDQIRIKHLKNSPQGRRLIADSCEDLCVQCVEVDVYFHLSALPVPTDDGSEQFIFPHPLESVARIYAFDTTVTVDDFASLQDIYNLIDTNMQVLNERYAESPFVFTWKNADPASASVSANPDMVDLVVDTLFDENGVVSELHTGDASVLNVYLTHSQCLPTEEADPDTGEEALDCSIVGVAVFPSYQQANRRADGVYVNYSTLSGGG
;
A
#
# COMPACT_ATOMS: atom_id res chain seq x y z
N MET A 1 11.48 -50.29 56.76
CA MET A 1 10.57 -49.13 56.83
C MET A 1 11.42 -47.87 56.74
N THR A 2 11.48 -47.31 55.54
CA THR A 2 12.07 -46.01 55.17
C THR A 2 11.18 -45.50 54.03
N PRO A 3 10.74 -44.24 54.03
CA PRO A 3 9.68 -43.81 53.14
C PRO A 3 10.21 -43.57 51.72
N PHE A 4 9.54 -44.20 50.75
CA PHE A 4 9.58 -43.83 49.34
C PHE A 4 8.87 -42.49 49.18
N TYR A 5 9.62 -41.44 48.86
CA TYR A 5 9.03 -40.19 48.39
C TYR A 5 8.66 -40.34 46.91
N PHE A 6 7.36 -40.54 46.66
CA PHE A 6 6.75 -40.31 45.35
C PHE A 6 6.82 -38.82 45.03
N LEU A 7 7.63 -38.45 44.04
CA LEU A 7 7.52 -37.13 43.40
C LEU A 7 6.27 -37.14 42.49
N PRO A 8 5.39 -36.13 42.58
CA PRO A 8 4.14 -36.10 41.82
C PRO A 8 4.40 -35.83 40.34
N SER A 9 3.77 -36.64 39.49
CA SER A 9 3.83 -36.69 38.02
C SER A 9 3.32 -35.45 37.26
N TRP A 10 3.33 -34.27 37.88
CA TRP A 10 2.82 -33.02 37.32
C TRP A 10 3.95 -32.09 36.81
N LEU A 11 5.21 -32.43 37.11
CA LEU A 11 6.40 -31.74 36.59
C LEU A 11 6.85 -32.23 35.20
N LEU A 12 6.26 -33.31 34.68
CA LEU A 12 6.57 -33.86 33.35
C LEU A 12 5.61 -33.41 32.23
N ALA A 13 4.58 -32.62 32.55
CA ALA A 13 3.55 -32.19 31.58
C ALA A 13 3.60 -30.69 31.22
N ALA A 14 4.54 -29.92 31.79
CA ALA A 14 4.71 -28.50 31.49
C ALA A 14 5.91 -28.21 30.56
N THR A 15 6.65 -29.24 30.13
CA THR A 15 7.79 -29.13 29.19
C THR A 15 7.42 -29.41 27.74
N LEU A 16 6.14 -29.64 27.42
CA LEU A 16 5.66 -30.03 26.08
C LEU A 16 4.68 -29.04 25.42
N LEU A 17 4.46 -27.85 25.99
CA LEU A 17 3.70 -26.76 25.37
C LEU A 17 4.52 -25.47 25.17
N LEU A 18 5.84 -25.61 25.18
CA LEU A 18 6.74 -24.68 24.47
C LEU A 18 7.07 -25.30 23.11
N GLN A 19 6.05 -25.47 22.26
CA GLN A 19 6.28 -25.29 20.84
C GLN A 19 6.60 -23.80 20.66
N ARG A 20 7.87 -23.47 20.93
CA ARG A 20 8.53 -22.39 20.22
C ARG A 20 8.30 -22.70 18.75
N SER A 21 7.35 -22.01 18.14
CA SER A 21 7.49 -21.59 16.75
C SER A 21 8.76 -20.74 16.70
N THR A 22 9.92 -21.40 16.67
CA THR A 22 11.05 -20.86 15.93
C THR A 22 10.64 -21.01 14.47
N PRO A 23 10.25 -19.95 13.75
CA PRO A 23 10.45 -20.00 12.32
C PRO A 23 11.95 -20.21 12.13
N ALA A 24 12.28 -21.23 11.35
CA ALA A 24 13.64 -21.53 10.99
C ALA A 24 14.24 -20.29 10.31
N PHE A 25 15.07 -19.54 11.05
CA PHE A 25 15.95 -18.50 10.54
C PHE A 25 17.02 -19.15 9.67
N SER A 26 16.66 -19.57 8.47
CA SER A 26 17.61 -20.10 7.50
C SER A 26 17.12 -19.77 6.10
N LYS A 27 17.33 -18.51 5.70
CA LYS A 27 17.71 -18.03 4.37
C LYS A 27 17.25 -16.57 4.21
N CYS A 28 17.96 -15.64 4.84
CA CYS A 28 18.08 -14.29 4.32
C CYS A 28 18.99 -14.41 3.09
N GLY A 29 18.39 -14.72 1.93
CA GLY A 29 19.10 -15.00 0.71
C GLY A 29 19.19 -13.76 -0.16
N THR A 30 20.33 -13.09 -0.15
CA THR A 30 20.74 -12.27 -1.30
C THR A 30 22.13 -12.71 -1.73
N LYS A 31 22.37 -12.78 -3.04
CA LYS A 31 23.73 -12.91 -3.57
C LYS A 31 24.53 -11.71 -3.08
N ASP A 32 25.80 -11.92 -2.72
CA ASP A 32 26.71 -10.82 -2.38
C ASP A 32 26.65 -9.76 -3.51
N PRO A 33 26.31 -8.49 -3.18
CA PRO A 33 26.23 -7.43 -4.18
C PRO A 33 27.58 -7.21 -4.83
N SER A 34 27.58 -6.84 -6.10
CA SER A 34 28.82 -6.55 -6.83
C SER A 34 29.55 -5.35 -6.21
N PRO A 35 30.88 -5.24 -6.37
CA PRO A 35 31.66 -4.10 -5.85
C PRO A 35 31.19 -2.72 -6.36
N PHE A 36 30.48 -2.68 -7.50
CA PHE A 36 29.88 -1.47 -8.05
C PHE A 36 28.61 -1.09 -7.30
N GLU A 37 27.70 -2.05 -7.07
CA GLU A 37 26.47 -1.86 -6.29
C GLU A 37 26.78 -1.43 -4.85
N GLN A 38 27.78 -2.06 -4.21
CA GLN A 38 28.26 -1.66 -2.88
C GLN A 38 28.73 -0.20 -2.83
N ARG A 39 29.38 0.31 -3.89
CA ARG A 39 29.83 1.71 -3.95
C ARG A 39 28.67 2.69 -4.14
N LEU A 40 27.68 2.33 -4.96
CA LEU A 40 26.46 3.12 -5.12
C LEU A 40 25.69 3.21 -3.81
N ASP A 41 25.54 2.09 -3.10
CA ASP A 41 24.89 2.05 -1.80
C ASP A 41 25.64 2.87 -0.76
N GLN A 42 26.97 2.79 -0.69
CA GLN A 42 27.74 3.63 0.24
C GLN A 42 27.55 5.13 -0.01
N ILE A 43 27.51 5.56 -1.28
CA ILE A 43 27.25 6.96 -1.63
C ILE A 43 25.82 7.36 -1.22
N ARG A 44 24.85 6.49 -1.49
CA ARG A 44 23.42 6.71 -1.18
C ARG A 44 23.18 6.76 0.33
N ILE A 45 23.73 5.81 1.08
CA ILE A 45 23.73 5.75 2.55
C ILE A 45 24.37 7.00 3.14
N LYS A 46 25.55 7.40 2.64
CA LYS A 46 26.23 8.61 3.12
C LYS A 46 25.41 9.88 2.86
N HIS A 47 24.73 9.96 1.73
CA HIS A 47 23.85 11.08 1.42
C HIS A 47 22.61 11.09 2.32
N LEU A 48 22.00 9.92 2.58
CA LEU A 48 20.85 9.77 3.46
C LEU A 48 21.18 10.06 4.94
N LYS A 49 22.31 9.53 5.47
CA LYS A 49 22.74 9.77 6.87
C LYS A 49 23.00 11.24 7.19
N ASN A 50 23.47 12.01 6.20
CA ASN A 50 23.88 13.40 6.40
C ASN A 50 22.85 14.42 5.91
N SER A 51 21.71 13.97 5.36
CA SER A 51 20.67 14.90 4.92
C SER A 51 19.81 15.32 6.11
N PRO A 52 19.73 16.62 6.46
CA PRO A 52 18.80 17.11 7.49
C PRO A 52 17.33 16.90 7.09
N GLN A 53 17.07 16.56 5.83
CA GLN A 53 15.78 16.24 5.25
C GLN A 53 15.72 14.79 4.70
N GLY A 54 16.68 13.92 5.02
CA GLY A 54 16.67 12.53 4.59
C GLY A 54 15.84 11.63 5.53
N ARG A 55 15.26 10.55 5.01
CA ARG A 55 14.75 9.46 5.85
C ARG A 55 15.91 8.91 6.69
N ARG A 56 15.65 8.64 7.98
CA ARG A 56 16.60 7.89 8.81
C ARG A 56 16.78 6.51 8.17
N LEU A 57 18.04 6.10 8.01
CA LEU A 57 18.32 4.74 7.58
C LEU A 57 17.86 3.76 8.65
N ILE A 58 17.23 2.68 8.19
CA ILE A 58 16.71 1.62 9.05
C ILE A 58 17.85 0.76 9.59
N ALA A 59 18.96 0.64 8.85
CA ALA A 59 20.20 0.02 9.32
C ALA A 59 21.45 0.75 8.78
N ASP A 60 22.59 0.51 9.42
CA ASP A 60 23.85 1.16 9.09
C ASP A 60 24.56 0.55 7.87
N SER A 61 24.18 -0.66 7.47
CA SER A 61 24.67 -1.42 6.31
C SER A 61 23.58 -2.36 5.74
N CYS A 62 23.79 -2.87 4.53
CA CYS A 62 22.90 -3.86 3.90
C CYS A 62 22.95 -5.20 4.65
N GLU A 63 24.12 -5.57 5.17
CA GLU A 63 24.34 -6.76 5.98
C GLU A 63 23.58 -6.70 7.32
N ASP A 64 23.54 -5.51 7.95
CA ASP A 64 22.75 -5.29 9.17
C ASP A 64 21.24 -5.34 8.88
N LEU A 65 20.82 -4.89 7.70
CA LEU A 65 19.44 -5.05 7.19
C LEU A 65 19.09 -6.53 6.98
N CYS A 66 20.02 -7.36 6.50
CA CYS A 66 19.80 -8.77 6.26
C CYS A 66 19.60 -9.61 7.53
N VAL A 67 19.97 -9.12 8.72
CA VAL A 67 19.81 -9.83 10.01
C VAL A 67 18.65 -9.30 10.84
N GLN A 68 17.93 -8.28 10.37
CA GLN A 68 16.81 -7.65 11.07
C GLN A 68 15.51 -7.86 10.29
N CYS A 69 14.42 -8.18 11.00
CA CYS A 69 13.09 -8.05 10.42
C CYS A 69 12.69 -6.58 10.50
N VAL A 70 12.50 -5.94 9.36
CA VAL A 70 12.01 -4.57 9.25
C VAL A 70 10.50 -4.61 9.08
N GLU A 71 9.79 -4.17 10.11
CA GLU A 71 8.35 -3.94 10.01
C GLU A 71 8.09 -2.66 9.22
N VAL A 72 7.29 -2.78 8.17
CA VAL A 72 6.82 -1.67 7.34
C VAL A 72 5.32 -1.52 7.58
N ASP A 73 4.96 -0.42 8.22
CA ASP A 73 3.57 -0.07 8.46
C ASP A 73 2.94 0.41 7.14
N VAL A 74 1.83 -0.24 6.75
CA VAL A 74 1.10 0.06 5.52
C VAL A 74 -0.25 0.69 5.86
N TYR A 75 -0.55 1.81 5.21
CA TYR A 75 -1.83 2.51 5.30
C TYR A 75 -2.49 2.52 3.93
N PHE A 76 -3.74 2.08 3.85
CA PHE A 76 -4.53 2.17 2.63
C PHE A 76 -5.47 3.37 2.68
N HIS A 77 -5.51 4.14 1.60
CA HIS A 77 -6.40 5.27 1.41
C HIS A 77 -7.30 4.98 0.21
N LEU A 78 -8.61 5.14 0.37
CA LEU A 78 -9.61 4.74 -0.61
C LEU A 78 -10.20 5.97 -1.31
N SER A 79 -10.28 5.92 -2.64
CA SER A 79 -11.10 6.88 -3.40
C SER A 79 -12.55 6.42 -3.43
N ALA A 80 -13.50 7.34 -3.26
CA ALA A 80 -14.92 7.09 -3.47
C ALA A 80 -15.48 8.01 -4.56
N LEU A 81 -16.36 7.48 -5.43
CA LEU A 81 -17.05 8.30 -6.44
C LEU A 81 -18.37 8.83 -5.88
N PRO A 82 -18.66 10.13 -6.01
CA PRO A 82 -20.00 10.65 -5.83
C PRO A 82 -20.89 10.26 -7.01
N VAL A 83 -22.04 9.66 -6.71
CA VAL A 83 -23.10 9.35 -7.67
C VAL A 83 -24.32 10.20 -7.33
N PRO A 84 -24.84 11.01 -8.28
CA PRO A 84 -26.03 11.80 -8.05
C PRO A 84 -27.26 10.88 -7.94
N THR A 85 -28.09 11.13 -6.93
CA THR A 85 -29.37 10.44 -6.73
C THR A 85 -30.54 11.30 -7.22
N ASP A 86 -31.71 10.68 -7.44
CA ASP A 86 -32.92 11.34 -7.95
C ASP A 86 -33.42 12.51 -7.08
N ASP A 87 -33.06 12.54 -5.80
CA ASP A 87 -33.39 13.61 -4.86
C ASP A 87 -32.34 14.75 -4.80
N GLY A 88 -31.31 14.67 -5.65
CA GLY A 88 -30.22 15.64 -5.71
C GLY A 88 -29.20 15.53 -4.58
N SER A 89 -29.25 14.45 -3.79
CA SER A 89 -28.17 14.11 -2.87
C SER A 89 -27.03 13.37 -3.59
N GLU A 90 -25.88 13.28 -2.93
CA GLU A 90 -24.72 12.52 -3.43
C GLU A 90 -24.58 11.26 -2.59
N GLN A 91 -24.53 10.12 -3.26
CA GLN A 91 -24.19 8.85 -2.65
C GLN A 91 -22.78 8.44 -3.07
N PHE A 92 -21.96 7.99 -2.12
CA PHE A 92 -20.59 7.58 -2.40
C PHE A 92 -20.50 6.07 -2.62
N ILE A 93 -19.83 5.68 -3.70
CA ILE A 93 -19.52 4.28 -4.05
C ILE A 93 -18.01 4.05 -4.12
N PHE A 94 -17.57 2.82 -3.88
CA PHE A 94 -16.19 2.44 -4.16
C PHE A 94 -16.06 1.98 -5.63
N PRO A 95 -14.99 2.37 -6.35
CA PRO A 95 -14.82 2.07 -7.79
C PRO A 95 -14.56 0.60 -8.15
N HIS A 96 -15.07 -0.36 -7.39
CA HIS A 96 -14.92 -1.80 -7.68
C HIS A 96 -16.30 -2.46 -7.70
N PRO A 97 -16.63 -3.31 -8.67
CA PRO A 97 -15.88 -3.63 -9.89
C PRO A 97 -15.87 -2.45 -10.89
N LEU A 98 -14.80 -2.31 -11.70
CA LEU A 98 -14.66 -1.17 -12.61
C LEU A 98 -15.68 -1.16 -13.74
N GLU A 99 -16.18 -2.32 -14.15
CA GLU A 99 -17.16 -2.46 -15.20
C GLU A 99 -18.47 -1.76 -14.84
N SER A 100 -18.88 -1.80 -13.56
CA SER A 100 -20.05 -1.06 -13.07
C SER A 100 -19.81 0.46 -13.14
N VAL A 101 -18.59 0.93 -12.86
CA VAL A 101 -18.24 2.36 -12.97
C VAL A 101 -18.30 2.83 -14.42
N ALA A 102 -17.74 2.06 -15.35
CA ALA A 102 -17.79 2.40 -16.78
C ALA A 102 -19.23 2.50 -17.31
N ARG A 103 -20.13 1.65 -16.80
CA ARG A 103 -21.57 1.72 -17.13
C ARG A 103 -22.25 2.95 -16.55
N ILE A 104 -21.89 3.41 -15.35
CA ILE A 104 -22.35 4.71 -14.82
C ILE A 104 -21.95 5.84 -15.75
N TYR A 105 -20.68 5.90 -16.18
CA TYR A 105 -20.22 6.93 -17.11
C TYR A 105 -20.92 6.88 -18.47
N ALA A 106 -21.39 5.71 -18.88
CA ALA A 106 -22.24 5.53 -20.06
C ALA A 106 -23.73 5.87 -19.82
N PHE A 107 -24.08 6.45 -18.67
CA PHE A 107 -25.45 6.78 -18.24
C PHE A 107 -26.40 5.58 -18.21
N ASP A 108 -25.89 4.39 -17.87
CA ASP A 108 -26.70 3.18 -17.72
C ASP A 108 -27.56 3.24 -16.45
N THR A 109 -28.86 3.49 -16.61
CA THR A 109 -29.83 3.62 -15.51
C THR A 109 -30.16 2.30 -14.81
N THR A 110 -29.60 1.17 -15.26
CA THR A 110 -29.81 -0.14 -14.62
C THR A 110 -28.77 -0.46 -13.57
N VAL A 111 -27.68 0.32 -13.49
CA VAL A 111 -26.67 0.19 -12.44
C VAL A 111 -27.22 0.77 -11.14
N THR A 112 -27.05 0.02 -10.07
CA THR A 112 -27.47 0.36 -8.71
C THR A 112 -26.27 0.35 -7.77
N VAL A 113 -26.44 0.89 -6.57
CA VAL A 113 -25.38 0.93 -5.55
C VAL A 113 -24.91 -0.48 -5.17
N ASP A 114 -25.82 -1.45 -5.18
CA ASP A 114 -25.53 -2.84 -4.83
C ASP A 114 -24.66 -3.54 -5.90
N ASP A 115 -24.48 -2.93 -7.07
CA ASP A 115 -23.55 -3.40 -8.10
C ASP A 115 -22.08 -3.02 -7.82
N PHE A 116 -21.83 -2.30 -6.73
CA PHE A 116 -20.50 -1.92 -6.24
C PHE A 116 -20.12 -2.69 -4.98
N ALA A 117 -18.82 -2.85 -4.79
CA ALA A 117 -18.22 -3.45 -3.62
C ALA A 117 -18.53 -2.62 -2.38
N SER A 118 -18.92 -3.29 -1.30
CA SER A 118 -19.01 -2.65 -0.01
C SER A 118 -17.62 -2.31 0.53
N LEU A 119 -17.54 -1.41 1.50
CA LEU A 119 -16.28 -1.13 2.21
C LEU A 119 -15.66 -2.41 2.79
N GLN A 120 -16.49 -3.33 3.29
CA GLN A 120 -16.02 -4.61 3.82
C GLN A 120 -15.42 -5.49 2.73
N ASP A 121 -15.99 -5.51 1.52
CA ASP A 121 -15.46 -6.29 0.41
C ASP A 121 -14.10 -5.75 -0.05
N ILE A 122 -13.95 -4.42 -0.12
CA ILE A 122 -12.66 -3.77 -0.39
C ILE A 122 -11.63 -4.16 0.66
N TYR A 123 -12.00 -4.16 1.95
CA TYR A 123 -11.10 -4.53 3.04
C TYR A 123 -10.65 -6.01 2.95
N ASN A 124 -11.55 -6.91 2.55
CA ASN A 124 -11.20 -8.31 2.32
C ASN A 124 -10.21 -8.48 1.14
N LEU A 125 -10.38 -7.69 0.08
CA LEU A 125 -9.44 -7.67 -1.06
C LEU A 125 -8.07 -7.12 -0.65
N ILE A 126 -8.04 -6.07 0.19
CA ILE A 126 -6.80 -5.52 0.75
C ILE A 126 -6.08 -6.56 1.59
N ASP A 127 -6.78 -7.26 2.49
CA ASP A 127 -6.18 -8.32 3.31
C ASP A 127 -5.53 -9.40 2.44
N THR A 128 -6.22 -9.83 1.39
CA THR A 128 -5.69 -10.80 0.41
C THR A 128 -4.43 -10.26 -0.28
N ASN A 129 -4.42 -8.99 -0.69
CA ASN A 129 -3.26 -8.37 -1.34
C ASN A 129 -2.08 -8.18 -0.37
N MET A 130 -2.35 -7.95 0.92
CA MET A 130 -1.32 -7.89 1.96
C MET A 130 -0.65 -9.24 2.20
N GLN A 131 -1.41 -10.34 2.09
CA GLN A 131 -0.84 -11.70 2.12
C GLN A 131 0.09 -11.91 0.91
N VAL A 132 -0.38 -11.60 -0.30
CA VAL A 132 0.43 -11.70 -1.53
C VAL A 132 1.70 -10.84 -1.45
N LEU A 133 1.61 -9.61 -0.91
CA LEU A 133 2.75 -8.73 -0.73
C LEU A 133 3.80 -9.38 0.19
N ASN A 134 3.39 -9.87 1.36
CA ASN A 134 4.30 -10.53 2.28
C ASN A 134 4.88 -11.83 1.71
N GLU A 135 4.12 -12.60 0.95
CA GLU A 135 4.61 -13.80 0.25
C GLU A 135 5.68 -13.45 -0.80
N ARG A 136 5.45 -12.41 -1.60
CA ARG A 136 6.42 -11.95 -2.62
C ARG A 136 7.73 -11.45 -2.01
N TYR A 137 7.65 -10.90 -0.80
CA TYR A 137 8.81 -10.37 -0.07
C TYR A 137 9.32 -11.31 1.02
N ALA A 138 8.89 -12.58 1.05
CA ALA A 138 9.23 -13.54 2.09
C ALA A 138 10.74 -13.83 2.21
N GLU A 139 11.50 -13.65 1.12
CA GLU A 139 12.98 -13.80 1.12
C GLU A 139 13.72 -12.48 1.44
N SER A 140 12.98 -11.40 1.68
CA SER A 140 13.52 -10.09 2.05
C SER A 140 13.44 -9.86 3.57
N PRO A 141 14.17 -8.88 4.14
CA PRO A 141 14.03 -8.53 5.54
C PRO A 141 12.74 -7.79 5.88
N PHE A 142 11.88 -7.46 4.91
CA PHE A 142 10.69 -6.63 5.11
C PHE A 142 9.45 -7.47 5.43
N VAL A 143 8.71 -7.04 6.45
CA VAL A 143 7.39 -7.55 6.81
C VAL A 143 6.40 -6.41 6.79
N PHE A 144 5.35 -6.54 5.99
CA PHE A 144 4.36 -5.48 5.79
C PHE A 144 3.15 -5.72 6.70
N THR A 145 2.82 -4.71 7.52
CA THR A 145 1.69 -4.77 8.46
C THR A 145 0.67 -3.70 8.11
N TRP A 146 -0.57 -4.11 7.83
CA TRP A 146 -1.66 -3.18 7.58
C TRP A 146 -2.17 -2.58 8.90
N LYS A 147 -2.05 -1.25 9.08
CA LYS A 147 -2.33 -0.58 10.36
C LYS A 147 -3.71 0.05 10.47
N ASN A 148 -4.32 0.47 9.36
CA ASN A 148 -5.69 0.98 9.34
C ASN A 148 -6.69 -0.10 8.85
N ALA A 149 -6.50 -1.32 9.35
CA ALA A 149 -7.30 -2.49 9.00
C ALA A 149 -8.72 -2.50 9.60
N ASP A 150 -9.03 -1.57 10.50
CA ASP A 150 -10.39 -1.39 11.02
C ASP A 150 -11.23 -0.54 10.04
N PRO A 151 -12.29 -1.09 9.43
CA PRO A 151 -13.18 -0.35 8.54
C PRO A 151 -13.82 0.88 9.18
N ALA A 152 -14.00 0.90 10.50
CA ALA A 152 -14.54 2.06 11.21
C ALA A 152 -13.60 3.27 11.19
N SER A 153 -12.32 3.05 10.90
CA SER A 153 -11.28 4.07 10.77
C SER A 153 -10.79 4.27 9.33
N ALA A 154 -11.60 3.83 8.36
CA ALA A 154 -11.23 3.90 6.94
C ALA A 154 -10.84 5.32 6.52
N SER A 155 -9.70 5.42 5.86
CA SER A 155 -9.26 6.66 5.24
C SER A 155 -9.85 6.71 3.84
N VAL A 156 -10.91 7.49 3.66
CA VAL A 156 -11.65 7.60 2.40
C VAL A 156 -11.69 9.06 1.99
N SER A 157 -11.44 9.34 0.70
CA SER A 157 -11.65 10.67 0.12
C SER A 157 -12.49 10.55 -1.15
N ALA A 158 -13.36 11.53 -1.34
CA ALA A 158 -14.13 11.71 -2.58
C ALA A 158 -13.56 12.81 -3.47
N ASN A 159 -12.31 13.21 -3.21
CA ASN A 159 -11.62 14.19 -4.03
C ASN A 159 -11.45 13.65 -5.46
N PRO A 160 -11.95 14.36 -6.49
CA PRO A 160 -11.85 13.90 -7.88
C PRO A 160 -10.42 13.59 -8.31
N ASP A 161 -9.44 14.36 -7.81
CA ASP A 161 -8.02 14.16 -8.14
C ASP A 161 -7.48 12.83 -7.57
N MET A 162 -8.17 12.21 -6.60
CA MET A 162 -7.83 10.88 -6.06
C MET A 162 -8.55 9.77 -6.82
N VAL A 163 -9.78 10.04 -7.24
CA VAL A 163 -10.58 9.10 -8.03
C VAL A 163 -9.90 8.92 -9.39
N ASP A 164 -9.70 10.02 -10.11
CA ASP A 164 -9.13 10.05 -11.45
C ASP A 164 -7.79 10.80 -11.41
N LEU A 165 -6.75 10.06 -11.03
CA LEU A 165 -5.43 10.64 -10.77
C LEU A 165 -4.73 11.00 -12.07
N VAL A 166 -4.57 12.30 -12.34
CA VAL A 166 -3.64 12.79 -13.36
C VAL A 166 -2.23 12.76 -12.78
N VAL A 167 -1.36 11.89 -13.29
CA VAL A 167 -0.07 11.60 -12.67
C VAL A 167 0.85 12.83 -12.60
N ASP A 168 0.73 13.74 -13.57
CA ASP A 168 1.55 14.95 -13.62
C ASP A 168 1.20 15.98 -12.53
N THR A 169 -0.02 15.94 -11.98
CA THR A 169 -0.47 16.85 -10.92
C THR A 169 -0.14 16.33 -9.51
N LEU A 170 0.46 15.14 -9.41
CA LEU A 170 0.75 14.46 -8.15
C LEU A 170 1.64 15.28 -7.19
N PHE A 171 2.44 16.20 -7.73
CA PHE A 171 3.33 17.06 -6.96
C PHE A 171 2.78 18.47 -6.70
N ASP A 172 1.57 18.78 -7.15
CA ASP A 172 0.96 20.09 -6.97
C ASP A 172 0.62 20.36 -5.50
N GLU A 173 0.72 21.63 -5.10
CA GLU A 173 0.58 22.04 -3.69
C GLU A 173 -0.82 21.78 -3.11
N ASN A 174 -1.83 21.64 -3.98
CA ASN A 174 -3.24 21.36 -3.64
C ASN A 174 -3.63 19.88 -3.81
N GLY A 175 -2.68 18.99 -4.07
CA GLY A 175 -2.98 17.59 -4.36
C GLY A 175 -3.70 16.85 -3.22
N VAL A 176 -4.46 15.81 -3.60
CA VAL A 176 -5.18 14.78 -2.80
C VAL A 176 -4.54 14.44 -1.46
N VAL A 177 -3.23 14.34 -1.49
CA VAL A 177 -2.36 13.88 -0.43
C VAL A 177 -2.36 14.83 0.78
N SER A 178 -2.64 16.11 0.55
CA SER A 178 -2.77 17.11 1.61
C SER A 178 -4.01 16.91 2.48
N GLU A 179 -5.08 16.32 1.93
CA GLU A 179 -6.35 16.05 2.62
C GLU A 179 -6.25 14.83 3.55
N LEU A 180 -5.51 13.81 3.12
CA LEU A 180 -5.41 12.51 3.81
C LEU A 180 -4.41 12.51 4.98
N HIS A 181 -3.80 13.67 5.30
CA HIS A 181 -2.81 13.85 6.37
C HIS A 181 -1.61 12.88 6.26
N THR A 182 -1.24 12.50 5.03
CA THR A 182 -0.11 11.62 4.76
C THR A 182 1.19 12.43 4.76
N GLY A 183 2.21 11.91 5.44
CA GLY A 183 3.45 12.66 5.67
C GLY A 183 4.36 12.09 6.74
N ASP A 184 3.92 11.04 7.45
CA ASP A 184 4.83 10.26 8.27
C ASP A 184 5.81 9.50 7.36
N ALA A 185 7.10 9.81 7.50
CA ALA A 185 8.15 9.21 6.72
C ALA A 185 8.42 7.73 7.08
N SER A 186 7.72 7.19 8.08
CA SER A 186 7.86 5.81 8.57
C SER A 186 6.81 4.83 8.05
N VAL A 187 5.78 5.32 7.34
CA VAL A 187 4.71 4.47 6.79
C VAL A 187 4.78 4.40 5.27
N LEU A 188 4.34 3.27 4.72
CA LEU A 188 4.05 3.10 3.31
C LEU A 188 2.56 3.44 3.08
N ASN A 189 2.29 4.57 2.43
CA ASN A 189 0.94 4.92 2.01
C ASN A 189 0.61 4.25 0.67
N VAL A 190 -0.55 3.61 0.59
CA VAL A 190 -1.11 3.02 -0.61
C VAL A 190 -2.44 3.69 -0.91
N TYR A 191 -2.52 4.39 -2.04
CA TYR A 191 -3.72 5.09 -2.48
C TYR A 191 -4.43 4.25 -3.53
N LEU A 192 -5.67 3.86 -3.27
CA LEU A 192 -6.50 3.15 -4.22
C LEU A 192 -7.31 4.16 -5.02
N THR A 193 -7.09 4.20 -6.33
CA THR A 193 -7.69 5.15 -7.28
C THR A 193 -8.52 4.41 -8.33
N HIS A 194 -9.55 5.05 -8.87
CA HIS A 194 -10.36 4.47 -9.96
C HIS A 194 -9.57 4.42 -11.27
N SER A 195 -8.96 5.54 -11.63
CA SER A 195 -8.15 5.67 -12.84
C SER A 195 -6.85 6.43 -12.55
N GLN A 196 -5.87 6.24 -13.44
CA GLN A 196 -4.56 6.89 -13.38
C GLN A 196 -4.18 7.24 -14.80
N CYS A 197 -4.02 8.54 -15.06
CA CYS A 197 -3.98 9.07 -16.41
C CYS A 197 -2.74 9.92 -16.64
N LEU A 198 -2.20 9.88 -17.86
CA LEU A 198 -1.19 10.81 -18.35
C LEU A 198 -1.77 11.67 -19.47
N PRO A 199 -1.46 12.98 -19.50
CA PRO A 199 -1.72 13.82 -20.66
C PRO A 199 -1.01 13.25 -21.89
N THR A 200 -1.72 13.21 -23.01
CA THR A 200 -1.17 12.86 -24.31
C THR A 200 -0.89 14.12 -25.12
N GLU A 201 -0.05 14.03 -26.15
CA GLU A 201 0.21 15.15 -27.06
C GLU A 201 -0.97 15.45 -28.00
N GLU A 202 -2.00 14.60 -28.00
CA GLU A 202 -3.20 14.75 -28.82
C GLU A 202 -4.31 15.43 -28.02
N ALA A 203 -5.12 16.24 -28.69
CA ALA A 203 -6.33 16.80 -28.09
C ALA A 203 -7.50 15.83 -28.33
N ASP A 204 -8.35 15.67 -27.31
CA ASP A 204 -9.61 14.98 -27.42
C ASP A 204 -10.46 15.66 -28.51
N PRO A 205 -10.93 14.92 -29.53
CA PRO A 205 -11.63 15.50 -30.66
C PRO A 205 -13.04 16.03 -30.30
N ASP A 206 -13.62 15.55 -29.20
CA ASP A 206 -14.97 15.91 -28.74
C ASP A 206 -14.94 17.11 -27.79
N THR A 207 -13.91 17.22 -26.92
CA THR A 207 -13.81 18.31 -25.93
C THR A 207 -12.79 19.40 -26.31
N GLY A 208 -11.79 19.07 -27.14
CA GLY A 208 -10.66 19.94 -27.46
C GLY A 208 -9.65 20.10 -26.32
N GLU A 209 -9.80 19.34 -25.23
CA GLU A 209 -8.86 19.29 -24.10
C GLU A 209 -7.73 18.29 -24.39
N GLU A 210 -6.65 18.30 -23.60
CA GLU A 210 -5.60 17.28 -23.74
C GLU A 210 -6.20 15.88 -23.50
N ALA A 211 -6.05 14.98 -24.47
CA ALA A 211 -6.53 13.62 -24.31
C ALA A 211 -5.70 12.90 -23.24
N LEU A 212 -6.34 12.00 -22.49
CA LEU A 212 -5.73 11.30 -21.36
C LEU A 212 -5.56 9.81 -21.69
N ASP A 213 -4.36 9.27 -21.47
CA ASP A 213 -4.11 7.82 -21.46
C ASP A 213 -4.23 7.29 -20.04
N CYS A 214 -5.33 6.59 -19.76
CA CYS A 214 -5.65 6.03 -18.44
C CYS A 214 -5.35 4.53 -18.33
N SER A 215 -4.43 3.99 -19.15
CA SER A 215 -4.03 2.57 -19.12
C SER A 215 -3.14 2.18 -17.94
N ILE A 216 -2.79 3.15 -17.07
CA ILE A 216 -1.87 2.96 -15.96
C ILE A 216 -2.59 2.25 -14.81
N VAL A 217 -1.99 1.14 -14.36
CA VAL A 217 -2.53 0.30 -13.27
C VAL A 217 -1.88 0.58 -11.92
N GLY A 218 -0.74 1.27 -11.91
CA GLY A 218 -0.07 1.69 -10.69
C GLY A 218 1.08 2.67 -10.93
N VAL A 219 1.29 3.56 -9.96
CA VAL A 219 2.37 4.56 -9.92
C VAL A 219 3.06 4.50 -8.56
N ALA A 220 4.38 4.65 -8.52
CA ALA A 220 5.15 4.72 -7.27
C ALA A 220 6.07 5.94 -7.29
N VAL A 221 6.08 6.68 -6.19
CA VAL A 221 7.00 7.82 -6.02
C VAL A 221 8.35 7.31 -5.54
N PHE A 222 9.38 7.48 -6.37
CA PHE A 222 10.73 7.06 -6.03
C PHE A 222 11.37 7.99 -4.97
N PRO A 223 12.24 7.45 -4.09
CA PRO A 223 12.90 8.23 -3.05
C PRO A 223 13.69 9.46 -3.52
N SER A 224 14.12 9.50 -4.78
CA SER A 224 14.78 10.67 -5.37
C SER A 224 13.87 11.89 -5.45
N TYR A 225 12.56 11.68 -5.61
CA TYR A 225 11.55 12.75 -5.72
C TYR A 225 10.96 13.15 -4.36
N GLN A 226 11.10 12.30 -3.32
CA GLN A 226 10.63 12.58 -1.95
C GLN A 226 11.29 13.83 -1.32
N GLN A 227 12.50 14.21 -1.77
CA GLN A 227 13.16 15.41 -1.26
C GLN A 227 12.45 16.71 -1.71
N ALA A 228 11.73 16.67 -2.83
CA ALA A 228 11.01 17.82 -3.39
C ALA A 228 9.59 17.95 -2.84
N ASN A 229 8.88 16.84 -2.62
CA ASN A 229 7.54 16.85 -2.01
C ASN A 229 7.30 15.54 -1.23
N ARG A 230 7.46 15.59 0.09
CA ARG A 230 7.26 14.43 0.98
C ARG A 230 5.81 14.01 1.13
N ARG A 231 4.87 14.91 0.84
CA ARG A 231 3.46 14.59 1.00
C ARG A 231 3.12 13.47 0.03
N ALA A 232 3.48 13.63 -1.24
CA ALA A 232 3.05 12.73 -2.31
C ALA A 232 3.66 11.31 -2.26
N ASP A 233 4.47 11.01 -1.24
CA ASP A 233 5.10 9.71 -1.10
C ASP A 233 4.10 8.58 -0.86
N GLY A 234 4.27 7.53 -1.64
CA GLY A 234 3.46 6.33 -1.59
C GLY A 234 3.38 5.63 -2.93
N VAL A 235 2.46 4.67 -2.99
CA VAL A 235 2.11 3.93 -4.19
C VAL A 235 0.63 4.18 -4.48
N TYR A 236 0.32 4.51 -5.71
CA TYR A 236 -1.04 4.73 -6.22
C TYR A 236 -1.38 3.53 -7.06
N VAL A 237 -2.49 2.87 -6.76
CA VAL A 237 -2.83 1.55 -7.30
C VAL A 237 -4.27 1.58 -7.77
N ASN A 238 -4.51 1.07 -8.97
CA ASN A 238 -5.86 1.05 -9.52
C ASN A 238 -6.70 -0.03 -8.82
N TYR A 239 -7.97 0.24 -8.51
CA TYR A 239 -8.89 -0.77 -7.97
C TYR A 239 -8.97 -2.05 -8.81
N SER A 240 -8.70 -2.01 -10.12
CA SER A 240 -8.61 -3.21 -10.97
C SER A 240 -7.57 -4.21 -10.52
N THR A 241 -6.50 -3.75 -9.85
CA THR A 241 -5.41 -4.65 -9.46
C THR A 241 -5.66 -5.31 -8.13
N LEU A 242 -6.71 -4.94 -7.40
CA LEU A 242 -7.17 -5.66 -6.23
C LEU A 242 -7.82 -6.96 -6.69
N SER A 243 -7.02 -7.96 -7.00
CA SER A 243 -7.51 -9.30 -7.26
C SER A 243 -7.58 -10.11 -5.98
N GLY A 244 -8.62 -10.93 -5.85
CA GLY A 244 -8.66 -12.03 -4.90
C GLY A 244 -7.73 -13.15 -5.36
N GLY A 245 -6.41 -12.92 -5.32
CA GLY A 245 -5.39 -13.93 -5.62
C GLY A 245 -5.07 -14.14 -7.11
N GLY A 246 -3.77 -14.07 -7.41
CA GLY A 246 -3.01 -14.79 -8.46
C GLY A 246 -3.63 -15.01 -9.83
#